data_AF-A0A7V9AJW4-F1
#
_entry.id   AF-A0A7V9AJW4-F1
#
_cell.length_a   1.000
_cell.length_b   1.000
_cell.length_c   1.000
_cell.angle_alpha   90.00
_cell.angle_beta   90.00
_cell.angle_gamma   90.00
#
_symmetry.space_group_name_H-M   'P 1'
#
loop_
_entity.id
_entity.type
_entity.pdbx_description
1 polymer ?
#
loop_
_entity_poly.entity_id
_entity_poly.type
_entity_poly.pdbx_seq_one_letter_code
_entity_poly.pdbx_strand_id
1 'polypeptide(L)' 'IACRAADGELAVGDSFVNESIIDTVFTGRIVMDVPVGEFPGVITEIAGSGAVTGLHQFIVDPGDAIGEGFLVR' A
#
# COMPACT_ATOMS: atom_id res chain seq x y z
N ILE A 1 -3.91 5.23 8.89
CA ILE A 1 -3.37 6.57 9.26
C ILE A 1 -4.47 7.62 9.26
N ALA A 2 -5.18 7.86 8.15
CA ALA A 2 -6.27 8.85 8.12
C ALA A 2 -7.35 8.66 9.22
N CYS A 3 -7.84 7.44 9.45
CA CYS A 3 -8.81 7.20 10.54
C CYS A 3 -8.23 7.55 11.92
N ARG A 4 -7.00 7.12 12.21
CA ARG A 4 -6.30 7.44 13.46
C ARG A 4 -6.07 8.95 13.62
N ALA A 5 -5.82 9.68 12.52
CA ALA A 5 -5.75 11.13 12.55
C ALA A 5 -7.11 11.77 12.85
N ALA A 6 -8.19 11.25 12.26
CA ALA A 6 -9.55 11.68 12.57
C ALA A 6 -9.95 11.39 14.03
N ASP A 7 -9.46 10.28 14.59
CA ASP A 7 -9.61 9.92 16.01
C ASP A 7 -8.69 10.73 16.94
N GLY A 8 -7.81 11.58 16.39
CA GLY A 8 -6.87 12.42 17.14
C GLY A 8 -5.63 11.70 17.68
N GLU A 9 -5.39 10.46 17.25
CA GLU A 9 -4.27 9.63 17.69
C GLU A 9 -2.96 9.92 16.96
N LEU A 10 -3.01 10.55 15.78
CA LEU A 10 -1.85 10.91 14.97
C LEU A 10 -2.00 12.33 14.42
N ALA A 11 -0.96 13.14 14.53
CA ALA A 11 -0.87 14.50 14.01
C ALA A 11 0.16 14.61 12.88
N VAL A 12 0.22 15.76 12.23
CA VAL A 12 1.28 16.10 11.25
C VAL A 12 2.65 15.93 11.90
N GLY A 13 3.52 15.17 11.23
CA GLY A 13 4.85 14.78 11.73
C GLY A 13 4.89 13.42 12.40
N ASP A 14 3.76 12.91 12.90
CA ASP A 14 3.73 11.61 13.58
C ASP A 14 3.93 10.46 12.62
N SER A 15 4.62 9.43 13.13
CA SER A 15 4.89 8.20 12.41
C SER A 15 4.08 7.04 12.99
N PHE A 16 3.70 6.11 12.10
CA PHE A 16 2.95 4.91 12.40
C PHE A 16 3.68 3.70 11.83
N VAL A 17 3.76 2.62 12.60
CA VAL A 17 4.36 1.35 12.19
C VAL A 17 3.25 0.34 11.97
N ASN A 18 3.25 -0.30 10.80
CA ASN A 18 2.32 -1.37 10.47
C ASN A 18 3.09 -2.67 10.21
N GLU A 19 2.75 -3.70 10.97
CA GLU A 19 3.29 -5.05 10.86
C GLU A 19 2.29 -5.95 10.13
N SER A 20 2.78 -6.74 9.19
CA SER A 20 1.99 -7.73 8.46
C SER A 20 1.97 -9.08 9.18
N ILE A 21 1.15 -10.01 8.71
CA ILE A 21 1.07 -11.38 9.26
C ILE A 21 2.36 -12.21 9.06
N ILE A 22 3.26 -11.78 8.19
CA ILE A 22 4.55 -12.44 7.91
C ILE A 22 5.74 -11.59 8.38
N ASP A 23 5.53 -10.78 9.41
CA ASP A 23 6.55 -9.96 10.10
C ASP A 23 7.23 -8.90 9.22
N THR A 24 6.64 -8.54 8.07
CA THR A 24 7.12 -7.39 7.28
C THR A 24 6.55 -6.09 7.83
N VAL A 25 7.34 -5.02 7.74
CA VAL A 25 6.98 -3.73 8.32
C VAL A 25 6.96 -2.64 7.26
N PHE A 26 5.87 -1.88 7.24
CA PHE A 26 5.81 -0.56 6.61
C PHE A 26 5.72 0.53 7.68
N THR A 27 6.39 1.65 7.43
CA THR A 27 6.22 2.87 8.22
C THR A 27 5.45 3.88 7.40
N GLY A 28 4.60 4.67 8.06
CA GLY A 28 3.94 5.79 7.43
C GLY A 28 4.02 7.03 8.30
N ARG A 29 4.06 8.21 7.68
CA ARG A 29 4.13 9.50 8.37
C ARG A 29 3.14 10.47 7.78
N ILE A 30 2.45 11.24 8.62
CA ILE A 30 1.60 12.34 8.17
C ILE A 30 2.51 13.51 7.81
N VAL A 31 2.49 13.93 6.55
CA VAL A 31 3.31 15.04 6.05
C VAL A 31 2.59 16.37 6.24
N MET A 32 1.28 16.40 5.95
CA MET A 32 0.43 17.57 6.13
C MET A 32 -1.05 17.21 6.03
N ASP A 33 -1.90 18.07 6.57
CA ASP A 33 -3.34 18.03 6.34
C ASP A 33 -3.68 18.60 4.96
N VAL A 34 -4.73 18.06 4.34
CA VAL A 34 -5.24 18.52 3.04
C VAL A 34 -6.75 18.28 2.93
N PRO A 35 -7.54 19.22 2.40
CA PRO A 35 -8.94 18.94 2.09
C PRO A 35 -9.07 18.04 0.85
N VAL A 36 -9.98 17.07 0.90
CA VAL A 36 -10.40 16.25 -0.25
C VAL A 36 -11.88 16.51 -0.51
N GLY A 37 -12.16 17.51 -1.35
CA GLY A 37 -13.52 18.04 -1.50
C GLY A 37 -13.98 18.64 -0.17
N GLU A 38 -15.10 18.15 0.36
CA GLU A 38 -15.64 18.56 1.67
C GLU A 38 -15.05 17.79 2.87
N PHE A 39 -14.24 16.76 2.62
CA PHE A 39 -13.70 15.89 3.67
C PHE A 39 -12.32 16.36 4.13
N PRO A 40 -12.01 16.28 5.43
CA PRO A 40 -10.64 16.40 5.90
C PRO A 40 -9.83 15.18 5.44
N GLY A 41 -8.62 15.43 4.97
CA GLY A 41 -7.68 14.41 4.52
C GLY A 41 -6.27 14.71 5.00
N VAL A 42 -5.38 13.76 4.78
CA VAL A 42 -3.96 13.86 5.13
C VAL A 42 -3.12 13.37 3.96
N ILE A 43 -2.03 14.08 3.67
CA ILE A 43 -0.95 13.58 2.83
C ILE A 43 -0.04 12.73 3.71
N THR A 44 0.20 11.49 3.29
CA THR A 44 1.06 10.55 4.03
C THR A 44 2.19 10.04 3.16
N GLU A 45 3.37 9.94 3.73
CA GLU A 45 4.47 9.15 3.17
C GLU A 45 4.36 7.73 3.67
N ILE A 46 4.57 6.75 2.80
CA ILE A 46 4.67 5.33 3.15
C ILE A 46 6.06 4.85 2.74
N ALA A 47 6.77 4.20 3.66
CA ALA A 47 8.08 3.63 3.42
C ALA A 47 8.08 2.12 3.69
N GLY A 48 8.79 1.41 2.83
CA GLY A 48 8.99 -0.02 2.87
C GLY A 48 10.21 -0.40 2.02
N SER A 49 10.52 -1.69 1.96
CA SER A 49 11.60 -2.21 1.14
C SER A 49 11.06 -3.16 0.08
N GLY A 50 11.68 -3.12 -1.11
CA GLY A 50 11.48 -4.09 -2.18
C GLY A 50 12.82 -4.71 -2.55
N ALA A 51 12.81 -5.99 -2.90
CA ALA A 51 13.99 -6.72 -3.35
C ALA A 51 13.77 -7.24 -4.78
N VAL A 52 14.85 -7.30 -5.57
CA VAL A 52 14.81 -7.95 -6.88
C VAL A 52 14.57 -9.44 -6.66
N THR A 53 13.47 -9.95 -7.22
CA THR A 53 13.10 -11.37 -7.10
C THR A 53 13.51 -12.19 -8.31
N GLY A 54 13.72 -11.55 -9.47
CA GLY A 54 14.12 -12.20 -10.71
C GLY A 54 13.81 -11.37 -11.94
N LEU A 55 14.15 -11.93 -13.11
CA LEU A 55 13.76 -11.44 -14.42
C LEU A 55 12.91 -12.53 -15.07
N HIS A 56 11.69 -12.19 -15.48
CA HIS A 56 10.71 -13.15 -15.98
C HIS A 56 10.33 -12.83 -17.42
N GLN A 57 10.29 -13.85 -18.27
CA GLN A 57 9.72 -13.78 -19.62
C GLN A 57 8.46 -14.66 -19.65
N PHE A 58 7.30 -14.02 -19.80
CA PHE A 58 6.01 -14.69 -19.94
C PHE A 58 5.61 -14.70 -21.42
N ILE A 59 5.11 -15.85 -21.91
CA ILE A 59 4.64 -16.03 -23.29
C ILE A 59 3.24 -16.63 -23.21
N VAL A 60 2.29 -16.02 -23.92
CA VAL A 60 0.91 -16.51 -24.03
C VAL A 60 0.67 -16.93 -25.48
N ASP A 61 0.34 -18.20 -25.69
CA ASP A 61 -0.03 -18.74 -27.00
C ASP A 61 -1.49 -18.37 -27.31
N PRO A 62 -1.81 -17.77 -28.47
CA PRO A 62 -3.19 -17.50 -28.89
C PRO A 62 -4.10 -18.74 -28.92
N GLY A 63 -3.54 -19.95 -29.01
CA GLY A 63 -4.28 -21.22 -28.97
C GLY A 63 -4.50 -21.80 -27.58
N ASP A 64 -3.94 -21.19 -26.52
CA ASP A 64 -4.11 -21.67 -25.15
C ASP A 64 -5.49 -21.30 -24.60
N ALA A 65 -6.31 -22.32 -24.33
CA ALA A 65 -7.67 -22.16 -23.80
C ALA A 65 -7.73 -21.51 -22.41
N ILE A 66 -6.62 -21.46 -21.68
CA ILE A 66 -6.51 -20.85 -20.35
C ILE A 66 -5.39 -19.79 -20.29
N GLY A 67 -4.97 -19.24 -21.43
CA GLY A 67 -3.85 -18.29 -21.50
C GLY A 67 -4.05 -17.00 -20.70
N GLU A 68 -5.29 -16.62 -20.41
CA GLU A 68 -5.63 -15.48 -19.52
C GLU A 68 -5.55 -15.84 -18.02
N GLY A 69 -5.28 -17.10 -17.70
CA GLY A 69 -5.30 -17.64 -16.35
C GLY A 69 -6.71 -18.01 -15.88
N PHE A 70 -6.77 -18.59 -14.69
CA PHE A 70 -8.00 -18.89 -13.98
C PHE A 70 -7.74 -18.73 -12.48
N LEU A 71 -8.78 -18.48 -11.70
CA LEU A 71 -8.68 -18.29 -10.26
C LEU A 71 -9.43 -19.41 -9.53
N VAL A 72 -8.73 -20.08 -8.61
CA VAL A 72 -9.31 -20.97 -7.59
C VAL A 72 -8.82 -20.49 -6.23
N ARG A 73 -9.69 -20.50 -5.23
CA ARG A 73 -9.43 -19.97 -3.89
C ARG A 73 -9.84 -20.96 -2.81
#